data_AF-A0A1V5M0E2-F1
#
_entry.id   AF-A0A1V5M0E2-F1
#
_cell.length_a   1.000
_cell.length_b   1.000
_cell.length_c   1.000
_cell.angle_alpha   90.00
_cell.angle_beta   90.00
_cell.angle_gamma   90.00
#
_symmetry.space_group_name_H-M   'P 1'
#
loop_
_entity.id
_entity.type
_entity.pdbx_description
1 polymer ?
#
loop_
_entity_poly.entity_id
_entity_poly.type
_entity_poly.pdbx_seq_one_letter_code
_entity_poly.pdbx_strand_id
1 'polypeptide(L)'
;MQGTDGDKPAPFTATDLDGFMAEYKSNPAVFQALYDSDSEVLAHQKALVTRLESFPQEVLEAVETRQPGRLARYAFELANELQKFYEVSRVITDQLSVTKARLGLILATKQVLSNALGIIGVSAPERM
;
A
#
# COMPACT_ATOMS: atom_id res chain seq x y z
N MET A 1 2.80 -25.87 -36.67
CA MET A 1 2.22 -24.52 -36.59
C MET A 1 2.52 -23.98 -35.20
N GLN A 2 3.70 -23.35 -35.06
CA GLN A 2 4.15 -22.75 -33.80
C GLN A 2 3.60 -21.33 -33.75
N GLY A 3 2.60 -21.09 -32.90
CA GLY A 3 2.20 -19.75 -32.52
C GLY A 3 3.15 -19.24 -31.45
N THR A 4 3.94 -18.24 -31.79
CA THR A 4 4.86 -17.53 -30.90
C THR A 4 4.07 -16.69 -29.90
N ASP A 5 3.68 -17.26 -28.76
CA ASP A 5 3.05 -16.54 -27.64
C ASP A 5 4.11 -15.92 -26.70
N GLY A 6 5.16 -15.34 -27.29
CA GLY A 6 6.47 -15.17 -26.65
C GLY A 6 7.01 -13.74 -26.54
N ASP A 7 6.20 -12.70 -26.74
CA ASP A 7 6.67 -11.33 -26.53
C ASP A 7 5.52 -10.34 -26.20
N LYS A 8 4.66 -10.71 -25.24
CA LYS A 8 3.87 -9.67 -24.56
C LYS A 8 4.82 -9.01 -23.54
N PRO A 9 5.13 -7.70 -23.68
CA PRO A 9 5.97 -7.02 -22.71
C PRO A 9 5.35 -7.14 -21.32
N ALA A 10 6.18 -7.17 -20.28
CA ALA A 10 5.70 -7.26 -18.91
C ALA A 10 4.66 -6.15 -18.66
N PRO A 11 3.54 -6.46 -17.99
CA PRO A 11 2.45 -5.50 -17.76
C PRO A 11 2.89 -4.26 -16.97
N PHE A 12 4.07 -4.30 -16.34
CA PHE A 12 4.69 -3.18 -15.66
C PHE A 12 6.22 -3.30 -15.78
N THR A 13 6.89 -2.27 -16.29
CA THR A 13 8.34 -2.26 -16.53
C THR A 13 9.09 -1.40 -15.52
N ALA A 14 10.43 -1.50 -15.49
CA ALA A 14 11.27 -0.67 -14.63
C ALA A 14 11.12 0.84 -14.94
N THR A 15 10.96 1.19 -16.22
CA THR A 15 10.73 2.58 -16.63
C THR A 15 9.38 3.11 -16.13
N ASP A 16 8.35 2.26 -16.09
CA ASP A 16 7.04 2.63 -15.53
C ASP A 16 7.13 2.86 -14.01
N LEU A 17 7.95 2.06 -13.31
CA LEU A 17 8.23 2.23 -11.89
C LEU A 17 8.94 3.55 -11.63
N ASP A 18 10.00 3.86 -12.38
CA ASP A 18 10.76 5.10 -12.20
C ASP A 18 9.87 6.34 -12.43
N GLY A 19 9.08 6.33 -13.50
CA GLY A 19 8.12 7.41 -13.78
C GLY A 19 7.05 7.53 -12.70
N PHE A 20 6.52 6.41 -12.22
CA PHE A 20 5.58 6.41 -11.09
C PHE A 20 6.21 6.97 -9.81
N MET A 21 7.44 6.57 -9.48
CA MET A 21 8.13 7.02 -8.27
C MET A 21 8.42 8.52 -8.27
N ALA A 22 8.60 9.14 -9.45
CA ALA A 22 8.74 10.58 -9.59
C ALA A 22 7.43 11.35 -9.31
N GLU A 23 6.28 10.74 -9.62
CA GLU A 23 4.98 11.42 -9.56
C GLU A 23 4.17 11.12 -8.28
N TYR A 24 4.31 9.92 -7.68
CA TYR A 24 3.34 9.42 -6.71
C TYR A 24 3.20 10.27 -5.43
N LYS A 25 4.25 11.01 -5.04
CA LYS A 25 4.22 11.91 -3.87
C LYS A 25 3.62 13.28 -4.17
N SER A 26 3.68 13.72 -5.42
CA SER A 26 3.33 15.09 -5.83
C SER A 26 2.03 15.17 -6.62
N ASN A 27 1.58 14.06 -7.20
CA ASN A 27 0.41 14.03 -8.07
C ASN A 27 -0.71 13.16 -7.46
N PRO A 28 -1.76 13.76 -6.86
CA PRO A 28 -2.91 13.03 -6.35
C PRO A 28 -3.68 12.24 -7.43
N ALA A 29 -3.54 12.62 -8.70
CA ALA A 29 -4.23 11.93 -9.81
C ALA A 29 -3.83 10.45 -9.93
N VAL A 30 -2.68 10.07 -9.38
CA VAL A 30 -2.19 8.69 -9.31
C VAL A 30 -3.19 7.75 -8.60
N PHE A 31 -4.01 8.27 -7.68
CA PHE A 31 -4.99 7.49 -6.94
C PHE A 31 -6.40 7.49 -7.56
N GLN A 32 -6.61 8.14 -8.72
CA GLN A 32 -7.95 8.21 -9.34
C GLN A 32 -8.53 6.83 -9.68
N ALA A 33 -7.68 5.89 -10.05
CA ALA A 33 -8.05 4.51 -10.35
C ALA A 33 -7.91 3.57 -9.15
N LEU A 34 -7.87 4.11 -7.92
CA LEU A 34 -7.68 3.27 -6.73
C LEU A 34 -8.90 2.40 -6.47
N TYR A 35 -10.09 2.98 -6.47
CA TYR A 35 -11.29 2.25 -6.10
C TYR A 35 -11.74 1.32 -7.22
N ASP A 36 -11.74 0.03 -6.88
CA ASP A 36 -12.18 -1.02 -7.80
C ASP A 36 -13.70 -1.03 -8.00
N SER A 37 -14.12 -1.59 -9.14
CA SER A 37 -15.52 -1.94 -9.37
C SER A 37 -15.91 -3.22 -8.63
N ASP A 38 -14.95 -4.09 -8.33
CA ASP A 38 -15.15 -5.27 -7.51
C ASP A 38 -15.41 -4.88 -6.04
N SER A 39 -16.56 -5.31 -5.51
CA SER A 39 -16.99 -4.95 -4.16
C SER A 39 -16.11 -5.51 -3.04
N GLU A 40 -15.51 -6.68 -3.24
CA GLU A 40 -14.62 -7.32 -2.26
C GLU A 40 -13.29 -6.57 -2.19
N VAL A 41 -12.68 -6.32 -3.35
CA VAL A 41 -11.44 -5.53 -3.44
C VAL A 41 -11.65 -4.12 -2.88
N LEU A 42 -12.77 -3.48 -3.23
CA LEU A 42 -13.12 -2.15 -2.75
C LEU A 42 -13.25 -2.09 -1.22
N ALA A 43 -13.82 -3.13 -0.59
CA ALA A 43 -13.95 -3.19 0.86
C ALA A 43 -12.58 -3.19 1.55
N HIS A 44 -11.64 -4.01 1.06
CA HIS A 44 -10.28 -4.07 1.60
C HIS A 44 -9.47 -2.79 1.33
N GLN A 45 -9.63 -2.18 0.16
CA GLN A 45 -9.02 -0.88 -0.14
C GLN A 45 -9.50 0.20 0.83
N LYS A 46 -10.81 0.28 1.07
CA LYS A 46 -11.38 1.22 2.03
C LYS A 46 -10.89 0.96 3.45
N ALA A 47 -10.89 -0.30 3.89
CA ALA A 47 -10.40 -0.68 5.21
C ALA A 47 -8.94 -0.23 5.42
N LEU A 48 -8.09 -0.45 4.41
CA LEU A 48 -6.68 -0.04 4.47
C LEU A 48 -6.55 1.48 4.49
N VAL A 49 -7.29 2.22 3.67
CA VAL A 49 -7.28 3.69 3.65
C VAL A 49 -7.75 4.27 4.99
N THR A 50 -8.88 3.80 5.54
CA THR A 50 -9.38 4.23 6.86
C THR A 50 -8.34 3.97 7.94
N ARG A 51 -7.63 2.83 7.86
CA ARG A 51 -6.59 2.51 8.83
C ARG A 51 -5.37 3.43 8.71
N LEU A 52 -4.97 3.82 7.50
CA LEU A 52 -3.90 4.78 7.29
C LEU A 52 -4.27 6.17 7.81
N GLU A 53 -5.51 6.60 7.58
CA GLU A 53 -6.06 7.87 8.08
C GLU A 53 -6.07 7.91 9.62
N SER A 54 -6.28 6.78 10.29
CA SER A 54 -6.31 6.73 11.76
C SER A 54 -4.92 6.86 12.41
N PHE A 55 -3.82 6.75 11.66
CA PHE A 55 -2.47 6.72 12.22
C PHE A 55 -2.12 7.94 13.11
N PRO A 56 -2.39 9.20 12.71
CA PRO A 56 -2.06 10.35 13.54
C PRO A 56 -2.78 10.32 14.89
N GLN A 57 -4.05 9.87 14.90
CA GLN A 57 -4.83 9.73 16.13
C GLN A 57 -4.26 8.62 17.04
N GLU A 58 -3.86 7.49 16.46
CA GLU A 58 -3.21 6.40 17.22
C GLU A 58 -1.90 6.84 17.87
N VAL A 59 -1.13 7.71 17.20
CA VAL A 59 0.08 8.32 17.76
C VAL A 59 -0.26 9.25 18.92
N LEU A 60 -1.26 10.12 18.77
CA LEU A 60 -1.70 11.01 19.85
C LEU A 60 -2.16 10.22 21.07
N GLU A 61 -3.02 9.22 20.87
CA GLU A 61 -3.53 8.38 21.96
C GLU A 61 -2.42 7.58 22.65
N ALA A 62 -1.44 7.08 21.91
CA ALA A 62 -0.28 6.39 22.48
C ALA A 62 0.54 7.32 23.39
N VAL A 63 0.69 8.60 23.01
CA VAL A 63 1.39 9.61 23.81
C VAL A 63 0.58 9.99 25.06
N GLU A 64 -0.71 10.30 24.91
CA GLU A 64 -1.59 10.72 26.01
C GLU A 64 -1.72 9.64 27.09
N THR A 65 -1.86 8.38 26.66
CA THR A 65 -2.00 7.24 27.58
C THR A 65 -0.67 6.68 28.06
N ARG A 66 0.46 7.13 27.49
CA ARG A 66 1.81 6.59 27.72
C ARG A 66 1.90 5.09 27.44
N GLN A 67 1.22 4.63 26.39
CA GLN A 67 1.16 3.21 25.99
C GLN A 67 1.81 3.01 24.61
N PRO A 68 3.15 2.90 24.52
CA PRO A 68 3.82 2.68 23.23
C PRO A 68 3.42 1.34 22.57
N GLY A 69 2.99 0.35 23.35
CA GLY A 69 2.47 -0.92 22.83
C GLY A 69 1.26 -0.78 21.90
N ARG A 70 0.51 0.34 22.00
CA ARG A 70 -0.57 0.67 21.06
C ARG A 70 -0.06 0.78 19.62
N LEU A 71 1.11 1.39 19.40
CA LEU A 71 1.69 1.52 18.07
C LEU A 71 2.19 0.19 17.51
N ALA A 72 2.70 -0.70 18.37
CA ALA A 72 3.05 -2.06 17.96
C ALA A 72 1.82 -2.85 17.50
N ARG A 73 0.72 -2.76 18.25
CA ARG A 73 -0.57 -3.36 17.87
C ARG A 73 -1.11 -2.74 16.59
N TYR A 74 -1.05 -1.41 16.46
CA TYR A 74 -1.48 -0.73 15.25
C TYR A 74 -0.71 -1.20 14.02
N ALA A 75 0.62 -1.30 14.11
CA ALA A 75 1.47 -1.78 13.03
C ALA A 75 1.14 -3.23 12.63
N PHE A 76 0.91 -4.11 13.61
CA PHE A 76 0.49 -5.49 13.36
C PHE A 76 -0.86 -5.57 12.63
N GLU A 77 -1.85 -4.82 13.11
CA GLU A 77 -3.17 -4.76 12.49
C GLU A 77 -3.13 -4.17 11.07
N LEU A 78 -2.31 -3.13 10.85
CA LEU A 78 -2.09 -2.53 9.53
C LEU A 78 -1.42 -3.52 8.55
N ALA A 79 -0.43 -4.27 9.00
CA ALA A 79 0.22 -5.30 8.19
C ALA A 79 -0.75 -6.43 7.81
N ASN A 80 -1.61 -6.85 8.72
CA ASN A 80 -2.65 -7.84 8.42
C ASN A 80 -3.66 -7.33 7.39
N GLU A 81 -4.05 -6.06 7.46
CA GLU A 81 -4.99 -5.50 6.48
C GLU A 81 -4.36 -5.37 5.09
N LEU A 82 -3.07 -5.03 5.04
CA LEU A 82 -2.28 -5.07 3.80
C LEU A 82 -2.25 -6.47 3.19
N GLN A 83 -2.02 -7.50 4.02
CA GLN A 83 -1.98 -8.89 3.57
C GLN A 83 -3.32 -9.31 2.96
N LYS A 84 -4.45 -9.03 3.62
CA LYS A 84 -5.79 -9.32 3.08
C LYS A 84 -6.02 -8.62 1.74
N PHE A 85 -5.68 -7.34 1.65
CA PHE A 85 -5.77 -6.60 0.39
C PHE A 85 -4.93 -7.25 -0.71
N TYR A 86 -3.71 -7.70 -0.39
CA TYR A 86 -2.80 -8.35 -1.33
C TYR A 86 -3.34 -9.71 -1.81
N GLU A 87 -4.03 -10.46 -0.95
CA GLU A 87 -4.64 -11.76 -1.28
C GLU A 87 -5.79 -11.63 -2.28
N VAL A 88 -6.63 -10.60 -2.11
CA VAL A 88 -7.82 -10.39 -2.98
C VAL A 88 -7.54 -9.52 -4.19
N SER A 89 -6.43 -8.76 -4.19
CA SER A 89 -6.15 -7.76 -5.22
C SER A 89 -4.86 -8.05 -5.99
N ARG A 90 -4.99 -8.29 -7.30
CA ARG A 90 -3.84 -8.42 -8.19
C ARG A 90 -3.17 -7.05 -8.42
N VAL A 91 -2.08 -6.74 -7.74
CA VAL A 91 -1.43 -5.42 -7.83
C VAL A 91 -0.99 -5.06 -9.25
N ILE A 92 -0.31 -5.97 -9.96
CA ILE A 92 0.18 -5.74 -11.32
C ILE A 92 -0.84 -6.28 -12.33
N THR A 93 -1.46 -5.36 -13.07
CA THR A 93 -2.49 -5.63 -14.08
C THR A 93 -2.11 -5.00 -15.42
N ASP A 94 -2.83 -5.37 -16.48
CA ASP A 94 -2.69 -4.76 -17.80
C ASP A 94 -3.12 -3.27 -17.83
N GLN A 95 -3.84 -2.81 -16.80
CA GLN A 95 -4.21 -1.41 -16.65
C GLN A 95 -3.19 -0.66 -15.78
N LEU A 96 -2.38 0.17 -16.43
CA LEU A 96 -1.29 0.90 -15.76
C LEU A 96 -1.81 1.84 -14.65
N SER A 97 -2.95 2.48 -14.84
CA SER A 97 -3.56 3.38 -13.84
C SER A 97 -3.93 2.64 -12.55
N VAL A 98 -4.56 1.47 -12.67
CA VAL A 98 -4.92 0.60 -11.54
C VAL A 98 -3.67 0.09 -10.84
N THR A 99 -2.67 -0.37 -11.60
CA THR A 99 -1.39 -0.82 -11.06
C THR A 99 -0.69 0.29 -10.26
N LYS A 100 -0.60 1.51 -10.82
CA LYS A 100 -0.04 2.68 -10.14
C LYS A 100 -0.81 3.01 -8.85
N ALA A 101 -2.14 3.03 -8.89
CA ALA A 101 -2.95 3.36 -7.72
C ALA A 101 -2.78 2.32 -6.59
N ARG A 102 -2.83 1.02 -6.91
CA ARG A 102 -2.63 -0.07 -5.95
C ARG A 102 -1.20 -0.07 -5.38
N LEU A 103 -0.20 0.16 -6.21
CA LEU A 103 1.18 0.31 -5.76
C LEU A 103 1.35 1.52 -4.83
N GLY A 104 0.69 2.64 -5.14
CA GLY A 104 0.67 3.82 -4.28
C GLY A 104 0.09 3.52 -2.89
N LEU A 105 -1.00 2.75 -2.82
CA LEU A 105 -1.58 2.32 -1.54
C LEU A 105 -0.60 1.47 -0.74
N ILE A 106 0.08 0.51 -1.38
CA ILE A 106 1.10 -0.33 -0.73
C ILE A 106 2.27 0.52 -0.21
N LEU A 107 2.75 1.49 -1.00
CA LEU A 107 3.82 2.40 -0.58
C LEU A 107 3.40 3.30 0.59
N ALA A 108 2.16 3.78 0.59
CA ALA A 108 1.62 4.55 1.71
C ALA A 108 1.58 3.70 2.99
N THR A 109 1.13 2.44 2.88
CA THR A 109 1.16 1.49 3.99
C THR A 109 2.56 1.20 4.48
N LYS A 110 3.52 0.98 3.58
CA LYS A 110 4.94 0.79 3.92
C LYS A 110 5.48 2.00 4.71
N GLN A 111 5.16 3.21 4.27
CA GLN A 111 5.61 4.42 4.94
C GLN A 111 5.04 4.52 6.36
N VAL A 112 3.75 4.26 6.53
CA VAL A 112 3.10 4.32 7.85
C VAL A 112 3.62 3.22 8.78
N LEU A 113 3.84 2.00 8.28
CA LEU A 113 4.49 0.93 9.04
C LEU A 113 5.90 1.34 9.49
N SER A 114 6.71 1.90 8.59
CA SER A 114 8.04 2.40 8.92
C SER A 114 7.99 3.50 9.99
N ASN A 115 7.02 4.40 9.92
CA ASN A 115 6.84 5.45 10.91
C ASN A 115 6.43 4.87 12.28
N ALA A 116 5.44 3.98 12.31
CA ALA A 116 4.95 3.35 13.54
C ALA A 116 6.05 2.56 14.25
N LEU A 117 6.80 1.74 13.50
CA LEU A 117 7.93 0.95 14.02
C LEU A 117 9.08 1.85 14.47
N GLY A 118 9.39 2.90 13.69
CA GLY A 118 10.42 3.87 14.03
C GLY A 118 10.14 4.61 15.35
N ILE A 119 8.89 4.99 15.61
CA ILE A 119 8.48 5.66 16.87
C ILE A 119 8.73 4.76 18.09
N ILE A 120 8.50 3.44 17.97
CA ILE A 120 8.73 2.48 19.07
C ILE A 120 10.16 1.92 19.11
N GLY A 121 11.08 2.47 18.32
CA GLY A 121 12.49 2.07 18.30
C GLY A 121 12.76 0.72 17.63
N VAL A 122 11.82 0.21 16.81
CA VAL A 122 11.99 -1.04 16.06
C VAL A 122 12.42 -0.71 14.64
N SER A 123 13.52 -1.29 14.20
CA SER A 123 13.96 -1.18 12.81
C SER A 123 13.00 -1.97 11.91
N ALA A 124 12.36 -1.29 10.95
CA ALA A 124 11.61 -1.96 9.89
C ALA A 124 12.61 -2.61 8.92
N PRO A 125 12.57 -3.93 8.67
CA PRO A 125 13.46 -4.55 7.72
C PRO A 125 13.18 -4.04 6.29
N GLU A 126 14.24 -3.73 5.53
CA GLU A 126 14.11 -3.25 4.14
C GLU A 126 13.55 -4.30 3.17
N ARG A 127 13.65 -5.58 3.56
CA ARG A 127 13.04 -6.72 2.89
C ARG A 127 12.13 -7.45 3.89
N MET A 128 10.83 -7.48 3.59
CA MET A 128 9.88 -8.40 4.21
C MET A 128 9.76 -9.65 3.36
#